data_AF-A0A1G7ZRY5-F1
#
_entry.id   AF-A0A1G7ZRY5-F1
#
_cell.length_a   1.000
_cell.length_b   1.000
_cell.length_c   1.000
_cell.angle_alpha   90.00
_cell.angle_beta   90.00
_cell.angle_gamma   90.00
#
_symmetry.space_group_name_H-M   'P 1'
#
loop_
_entity.id
_entity.type
_entity.pdbx_description
1 polymer ?
#
loop_
_entity_poly.entity_id
_entity_poly.type
_entity_poly.pdbx_seq_one_letter_code
_entity_poly.pdbx_strand_id
1 'polypeptide(L)' 'MGAEGEREELSRLVQQLPDEDVPAVLSDLRRRLESVRSWPPAFFGIEPGDGTRVGADHDEILAEGFGR' A
#
# COMPACT_ATOMS: atom_id res chain seq x y z
N MET A 1 4.91 2.03 25.89
CA MET A 1 4.12 3.02 25.12
C MET A 1 3.36 2.24 24.07
N GLY A 2 2.06 2.48 23.91
CA GLY A 2 1.33 1.91 22.78
C GLY A 2 1.74 2.61 21.48
N ALA A 3 1.41 2.02 20.33
CA ALA A 3 1.73 2.57 19.01
C ALA A 3 1.26 4.02 18.80
N GLU A 4 0.27 4.48 19.58
CA GLU A 4 -0.22 5.87 19.56
C GLU A 4 0.80 6.86 20.15
N GLY A 5 1.42 6.53 21.29
CA GLY A 5 2.46 7.38 21.89
C GLY A 5 3.73 7.46 21.03
N GLU A 6 4.10 6.35 20.38
CA GLU A 6 5.24 6.33 19.45
C GLU A 6 4.97 7.18 18.19
N ARG A 7 3.70 7.24 17.73
CA ARG A 7 3.30 8.09 16.60
C ARG A 7 3.31 9.57 16.95
N GLU A 8 2.86 9.94 18.15
CA GLU A 8 2.93 11.32 18.63
C GLU A 8 4.37 11.82 18.77
N GLU A 9 5.25 10.98 19.30
CA GLU A 9 6.68 11.29 19.41
C GLU A 9 7.32 11.49 18.03
N LEU A 10 7.02 10.61 17.06
CA LEU A 10 7.50 10.77 15.69
C LEU A 10 7.02 12.08 15.06
N SER A 11 5.75 12.45 15.24
CA SER A 11 5.20 13.71 14.74
C SER A 11 5.95 14.91 15.31
N ARG A 12 6.24 14.89 16.61
CA ARG A 12 7.01 15.96 17.27
C ARG A 12 8.43 16.10 16.70
N LEU A 13 9.11 14.99 16.43
CA LEU A 13 10.47 15.01 15.86
C LEU A 13 10.48 15.58 14.44
N VAL A 14 9.50 15.22 13.61
CA VAL A 14 9.38 15.75 12.24
C VAL A 14 9.25 17.27 12.23
N GLN A 15 8.50 17.83 13.18
CA GLN A 15 8.30 19.29 13.29
C GLN A 15 9.56 20.05 13.75
N GLN A 16 10.58 19.37 14.28
CA GLN A 16 11.83 19.98 14.74
C GLN A 16 12.99 19.78 13.75
N LEU A 17 12.73 19.09 12.64
CA LEU A 17 13.76 18.76 11.67
C LEU A 17 14.19 20.03 10.90
N PRO A 18 15.50 20.26 10.69
CA PRO A 18 15.96 21.31 9.80
C PRO A 18 15.43 21.12 8.37
N ASP A 19 15.07 22.21 7.69
CA ASP A 19 14.47 22.18 6.35
C ASP A 19 15.39 21.49 5.33
N GLU A 20 16.71 21.62 5.48
CA GLU A 20 17.72 20.95 4.66
C GLU A 20 17.70 19.41 4.78
N ASP A 21 17.27 18.89 5.93
CA ASP A 21 17.26 17.46 6.23
C ASP A 21 15.92 16.80 5.85
N VAL A 22 14.84 17.58 5.72
CA VAL A 22 13.50 17.10 5.36
C VAL A 22 13.50 16.24 4.09
N PRO A 23 14.15 16.62 2.98
CA PRO A 23 14.15 15.80 1.76
C PRO A 23 14.79 14.42 1.97
N ALA A 24 15.88 14.33 2.74
CA ALA A 24 16.60 13.08 2.98
C ALA A 24 15.78 12.14 3.87
N VAL A 25 15.24 12.65 4.99
CA VAL A 25 14.40 11.86 5.91
C VAL A 25 13.12 11.39 5.21
N LEU A 26 12.50 12.25 4.39
CA LEU A 26 11.31 11.89 3.62
C LEU A 26 11.59 10.78 2.59
N SER A 27 12.73 10.85 1.89
CA SER A 27 13.15 9.80 0.96
C SER A 27 13.36 8.46 1.65
N ASP A 28 13.95 8.47 2.85
CA ASP A 28 14.17 7.27 3.65
C ASP A 28 12.88 6.65 4.17
N LEU A 29 11.95 7.48 4.66
CA LEU A 29 10.64 7.01 5.10
C LEU A 29 9.83 6.44 3.93
N ARG A 30 9.83 7.11 2.77
CA ARG A 30 9.17 6.59 1.55
C ARG A 30 9.71 5.23 1.16
N ARG A 31 11.04 5.06 1.11
CA ARG A 31 11.67 3.77 0.79
C ARG A 31 11.26 2.67 1.77
N ARG A 32 11.16 2.98 3.07
CA ARG A 32 10.69 2.03 4.09
C ARG A 32 9.22 1.65 3.89
N LEU A 33 8.36 2.60 3.51
CA LEU A 33 6.94 2.36 3.28
C LEU A 33 6.66 1.69 1.94
N GLU A 34 7.45 1.95 0.90
CA GLU A 34 7.37 1.25 -0.40
C GLU A 34 7.75 -0.23 -0.30
N SER A 35 8.46 -0.64 0.76
CA SER A 35 8.69 -2.06 1.05
C SER A 35 7.39 -2.84 1.34
N VAL A 36 6.27 -2.15 1.55
CA VAL A 36 4.93 -2.71 1.43
C VAL A 36 4.61 -2.83 -0.07
N ARG A 37 5.03 -3.95 -0.66
CA ARG A 37 4.86 -4.33 -2.07
C ARG A 37 3.54 -3.79 -2.65
N SER A 38 3.60 -3.09 -3.79
CA SER A 38 2.42 -2.57 -4.49
C SER A 38 1.37 -3.67 -4.64
N TRP A 39 0.17 -3.39 -4.13
CA TRP A 39 -1.01 -4.22 -4.33
C TRP A 39 -1.85 -3.62 -5.47
N PRO A 40 -2.31 -4.44 -6.42
CA PRO A 40 -2.05 -5.86 -6.49
C PRO A 40 -0.65 -6.16 -7.06
N PRO A 41 -0.03 -7.31 -6.71
CA PRO A 41 1.26 -7.69 -7.25
C PRO A 41 1.25 -7.72 -8.79
N ALA A 42 2.40 -7.52 -9.44
CA ALA A 42 2.48 -7.53 -10.91
C ALA A 42 2.06 -8.86 -11.56
N PHE A 43 2.09 -9.98 -10.82
CA PHE A 43 1.59 -11.27 -11.27
C PHE A 43 0.06 -11.43 -11.10
N PHE A 44 -0.57 -10.51 -10.39
CA PHE A 44 -2.01 -10.51 -10.16
C PHE A 44 -2.65 -9.97 -11.44
N GLY A 45 -3.12 -10.90 -12.28
CA GLY A 45 -3.73 -10.58 -13.56
C GLY A 45 -4.93 -9.67 -13.38
N ILE A 46 -4.79 -8.41 -13.76
CA ILE A 46 -5.93 -7.49 -13.88
C ILE A 46 -6.46 -7.67 -15.29
N GLU A 47 -7.64 -8.28 -15.43
CA GLU A 47 -8.39 -8.19 -16.68
C GLU A 47 -9.07 -6.80 -16.72
N PRO A 48 -8.90 -6.00 -17.79
CA PRO A 48 -9.68 -4.78 -17.94
C PRO A 48 -11.16 -5.11 -18.04
N GLY A 49 -11.93 -4.67 -17.04
CA GLY A 49 -13.39 -4.81 -17.00
C GLY A 49 -14.03 -3.55 -16.41
N ASP A 50 -15.35 -3.43 -16.55
CA ASP A 50 -16.14 -2.30 -16.03
C ASP A 50 -16.21 -2.22 -14.49
N GLY A 51 -15.48 -3.10 -13.79
CA GLY A 51 -15.44 -3.18 -12.33
C GLY A 51 -16.67 -3.82 -11.70
N THR A 52 -17.67 -4.22 -12.49
CA THR A 52 -18.96 -4.72 -12.01
C THR A 52 -19.26 -6.15 -12.43
N ARG A 53 -18.88 -6.54 -13.66
CA ARG A 53 -19.19 -7.86 -14.21
C ARG A 53 -18.60 -9.02 -13.40
N VAL A 54 -17.32 -8.94 -13.04
CA VAL A 54 -16.63 -10.02 -12.30
C VAL A 54 -17.16 -10.18 -10.87
N GLY A 55 -17.57 -9.09 -10.22
CA GLY A 55 -18.19 -9.15 -8.89
C GLY A 55 -19.59 -9.73 -8.92
N ALA A 56 -20.37 -9.42 -9.97
CA ALA A 56 -21.73 -9.91 -10.13
C ALA A 56 -21.78 -11.41 -10.45
N ASP A 57 -20.88 -11.89 -11.31
CA ASP A 57 -20.91 -13.26 -11.85
C ASP A 57 -19.85 -14.18 -11.22
N HIS A 58 -19.35 -13.83 -10.03
CA HIS A 58 -18.20 -14.50 -9.40
C HIS A 58 -18.42 -16.01 -9.20
N ASP A 59 -19.63 -16.44 -8.85
CA ASP A 59 -19.94 -17.86 -8.67
C ASP A 59 -19.80 -18.66 -9.98
N GLU A 60 -20.21 -18.08 -11.11
CA GLU A 60 -20.10 -18.71 -12.44
C GLU A 60 -18.64 -18.75 -12.90
N ILE A 61 -17.92 -17.63 -12.74
CA ILE A 61 -16.51 -17.51 -13.12
C ILE A 61 -15.63 -18.47 -12.30
N LEU A 62 -15.91 -18.61 -11.00
CA LEU A 62 -15.16 -19.49 -10.12
C LEU A 62 -15.51 -20.98 -10.31
N ALA A 63 -16.68 -21.29 -10.90
CA ALA A 63 -17.07 -22.66 -11.20
C ALA A 63 -16.16 -23.32 -12.26
N GLU A 64 -15.50 -22.54 -13.11
CA GLU A 64 -14.56 -23.04 -14.12
C GLU A 64 -13.19 -23.48 -13.53
N GLY A 65 -12.90 -23.08 -12.29
CA GLY A 65 -11.68 -23.38 -11.55
C GLY A 65 -10.50 -22.43 -11.87
N PHE A 66 -9.53 -22.34 -10.95
CA PHE A 66 -8.36 -21.46 -11.13
C PHE A 66 -7.27 -22.11 -12.01
N GLY A 67 -6.78 -21.38 -13.01
CA GLY A 67 -5.46 -21.63 -13.63
C GLY A 67 -5.38 -22.74 -14.68
N ARG A 68 -6.21 -22.67 -15.72
CA ARG A 68 -6.00 -23.46 -16.95
C ARG A 68 -5.14 -22.70 -17.96
#